data_AF-A0A933AD43-F1
#
_entry.id   AF-A0A933AD43-F1
#
_cell.length_a   1.000
_cell.length_b   1.000
_cell.length_c   1.000
_cell.angle_alpha   90.00
_cell.angle_beta   90.00
_cell.angle_gamma   90.00
#
_symmetry.space_group_name_H-M   'P 1'
#
loop_
_entity.id
_entity.type
_entity.pdbx_description
1 polymer ?
#
loop_
_entity_poly.entity_id
_entity_poly.type
_entity_poly.pdbx_seq_one_letter_code
_entity_poly.pdbx_strand_id
1 'polypeptide(L)'
;MTKDDALVAQLKNDYRQASLSARDMAMLDYAAKLTLTPWVMTEADILGLRKHGFSDRDVLDITHVAAYFNFINRVADGLGLTEKEVLNG
;
A
#
# COMPACT_ATOMS: atom_id res chain seq x y z
N MET A 1 -16.22 5.97 -3.55
CA MET A 1 -14.90 6.51 -3.92
C MET A 1 -14.82 7.92 -3.35
N THR A 2 -14.00 8.13 -2.33
CA THR A 2 -13.79 9.42 -1.67
C THR A 2 -13.32 10.45 -2.70
N LYS A 3 -14.16 11.47 -2.96
CA LYS A 3 -13.90 12.55 -3.91
C LYS A 3 -13.04 13.63 -3.25
N ASP A 4 -11.79 13.30 -2.95
CA ASP A 4 -10.79 14.30 -2.56
C ASP A 4 -9.57 14.15 -3.47
N ASP A 5 -9.64 14.84 -4.61
CA ASP A 5 -8.59 14.81 -5.63
C ASP A 5 -7.26 15.36 -5.09
N ALA A 6 -7.31 16.26 -4.10
CA ALA A 6 -6.12 16.79 -3.46
C ALA A 6 -5.45 15.74 -2.56
N LEU A 7 -6.23 14.99 -1.79
CA LEU A 7 -5.72 13.85 -1.02
C LEU A 7 -5.13 12.77 -1.92
N VAL A 8 -5.81 12.44 -3.03
CA VAL A 8 -5.29 11.47 -4.02
C VAL A 8 -3.97 11.94 -4.62
N ALA A 9 -3.85 13.24 -4.97
CA ALA A 9 -2.61 13.79 -5.49
C ALA A 9 -1.46 13.74 -4.47
N GLN A 10 -1.74 14.02 -3.19
CA GLN A 10 -0.75 13.92 -2.12
C GLN A 10 -0.28 12.48 -1.92
N LEU A 11 -1.21 11.52 -1.89
CA LEU A 11 -0.90 10.09 -1.77
C LEU A 11 -0.03 9.57 -2.93
N LYS A 12 -0.25 10.08 -4.15
CA LYS A 12 0.56 9.69 -5.33
C LYS A 12 2.00 10.17 -5.26
N ASN A 13 2.23 11.35 -4.67
CA ASN A 13 3.57 11.94 -4.59
C ASN A 13 4.34 11.43 -3.35
N ASP A 14 3.76 11.66 -2.17
CA ASP A 14 4.32 11.23 -0.89
C ASP A 14 3.21 11.22 0.17
N TYR A 15 2.72 10.02 0.49
CA TYR A 15 1.63 9.86 1.46
C TYR A 15 1.99 10.40 2.86
N ARG A 16 3.27 10.58 3.18
CA ARG A 16 3.71 11.11 4.48
C ARG A 16 3.37 12.60 4.66
N GLN A 17 3.13 13.31 3.56
CA GLN A 17 2.73 14.71 3.56
C GLN A 17 1.21 14.90 3.53
N ALA A 18 0.46 13.81 3.36
CA ALA A 18 -0.99 13.85 3.36
C ALA A 18 -1.54 13.98 4.79
N SER A 19 -2.63 14.73 4.95
CA SER A 19 -3.37 14.84 6.21
C SER A 19 -4.13 13.54 6.50
N LEU A 20 -3.42 12.52 6.96
CA LEU A 20 -3.94 11.18 7.25
C LEU A 20 -4.16 10.97 8.74
N SER A 21 -5.09 10.07 9.06
CA SER A 21 -5.20 9.56 10.43
C SER A 21 -3.96 8.74 10.78
N ALA A 22 -3.63 8.64 12.08
CA ALA A 22 -2.53 7.78 12.54
C ALA A 22 -2.74 6.31 12.12
N ARG A 23 -4.01 5.87 11.99
CA ARG A 23 -4.38 4.54 11.52
C ARG A 23 -4.06 4.34 10.04
N ASP A 24 -4.40 5.31 9.19
CA ASP A 24 -4.11 5.23 7.75
C ASP A 24 -2.61 5.35 7.47
N MET A 25 -1.90 6.21 8.21
CA MET A 25 -0.44 6.31 8.12
C MET A 25 0.23 4.97 8.44
N ALA A 26 -0.18 4.29 9.52
CA ALA A 26 0.38 2.98 9.88
C ALA A 26 0.12 1.91 8.81
N MET A 27 -1.05 1.92 8.17
CA MET A 27 -1.37 1.04 7.05
C MET A 27 -0.46 1.31 5.84
N LEU A 28 -0.25 2.57 5.49
CA LEU A 28 0.59 2.96 4.35
C LEU A 28 2.08 2.72 4.63
N ASP A 29 2.56 2.94 5.85
CA ASP A 29 3.92 2.60 6.27
C ASP A 29 4.18 1.10 6.16
N TYR A 30 3.23 0.26 6.59
CA TYR A 30 3.31 -1.18 6.43
C TYR A 30 3.38 -1.57 4.94
N ALA A 31 2.48 -1.04 4.11
CA ALA A 31 2.44 -1.31 2.68
C ALA A 31 3.74 -0.86 1.98
N ALA A 32 4.25 0.34 2.31
CA ALA A 32 5.50 0.86 1.78
C ALA A 32 6.70 -0.01 2.16
N LYS A 33 6.79 -0.45 3.43
CA LYS A 33 7.85 -1.36 3.88
C LYS A 33 7.79 -2.71 3.16
N LEU A 34 6.60 -3.29 3.01
CA LEU A 34 6.41 -4.55 2.29
C LEU A 34 6.79 -4.44 0.80
N THR A 35 6.57 -3.28 0.19
CA THR A 35 6.95 -3.00 -1.19
C THR A 35 8.45 -2.79 -1.38
N LEU A 36 9.06 -1.95 -0.55
CA LEU A 36 10.45 -1.51 -0.74
C LEU A 36 11.46 -2.49 -0.16
N THR A 37 11.13 -3.11 0.97
CA THR A 37 12.05 -3.96 1.73
C THR A 37 11.33 -5.19 2.32
N PRO A 38 10.70 -6.05 1.50
CA PRO A 38 9.98 -7.22 1.99
C PRO A 38 10.86 -8.18 2.82
N TRP A 39 12.17 -8.23 2.56
CA TRP A 39 13.11 -9.11 3.26
C TRP A 39 13.42 -8.69 4.71
N VAL A 40 13.00 -7.51 5.16
CA VAL A 40 13.14 -7.06 6.56
C VAL A 40 11.81 -7.00 7.30
N MET A 41 10.75 -7.59 6.74
CA MET A 41 9.47 -7.71 7.42
C MET A 41 9.59 -8.64 8.64
N THR A 42 8.92 -8.28 9.72
CA THR A 42 8.95 -8.98 11.00
C THR A 42 7.55 -9.01 11.62
N GLU A 43 7.36 -9.82 12.66
CA GLU A 43 6.12 -9.83 13.45
C GLU A 43 5.81 -8.43 14.04
N ALA A 44 6.82 -7.62 14.35
CA ALA A 44 6.64 -6.29 14.89
C ALA A 44 5.83 -5.36 13.97
N ASP A 45 5.91 -5.56 12.65
CA ASP A 45 5.14 -4.77 11.68
C ASP A 45 3.64 -5.09 11.74
N ILE A 46 3.31 -6.38 11.94
CA ILE A 46 1.93 -6.84 12.15
C ILE A 46 1.39 -6.32 13.47
N LEU A 47 2.20 -6.40 14.54
CA LEU A 47 1.83 -5.85 15.85
C LEU A 47 1.65 -4.33 15.80
N GLY A 48 2.42 -3.64 14.96
CA GLY A 48 2.23 -2.21 14.67
C GLY A 48 0.81 -1.92 14.17
N LEU A 49 0.35 -2.64 13.15
CA LEU A 49 -1.03 -2.48 12.66
C LEU A 49 -2.08 -2.78 13.74
N ARG A 50 -1.91 -3.86 14.51
CA ARG A 50 -2.85 -4.20 15.60
C ARG A 50 -2.96 -3.10 16.65
N LYS A 51 -1.85 -2.42 16.99
CA LYS A 51 -1.86 -1.26 17.91
C LYS A 51 -2.72 -0.09 17.42
N HIS A 52 -2.90 0.02 16.10
CA HIS A 52 -3.79 1.01 15.47
C HIS A 52 -5.22 0.50 15.24
N GLY A 53 -5.60 -0.62 15.85
CA GLY A 53 -6.96 -1.16 15.82
C GLY A 53 -7.30 -1.95 14.57
N PHE A 54 -6.31 -2.41 13.80
CA PHE A 54 -6.53 -3.37 12.72
C PHE A 54 -6.69 -4.78 13.28
N SER A 55 -7.75 -5.47 12.86
CA SER A 55 -7.97 -6.89 13.15
C SER A 55 -7.02 -7.77 12.32
N ASP A 56 -6.93 -9.05 12.66
CA ASP A 56 -6.14 -10.01 11.87
C ASP A 56 -6.65 -10.11 10.42
N ARG A 57 -7.97 -9.96 10.25
CA ARG A 57 -8.58 -9.91 8.92
C ARG A 57 -8.12 -8.67 8.14
N ASP A 58 -8.10 -7.51 8.80
CA ASP A 58 -7.64 -6.27 8.17
C ASP A 58 -6.16 -6.36 7.79
N VAL A 59 -5.30 -6.91 8.66
CA VAL A 59 -3.86 -7.12 8.37
C VAL A 59 -3.67 -8.03 7.16
N LEU A 60 -4.45 -9.11 7.08
CA LEU A 60 -4.44 -10.00 5.93
C LEU A 60 -4.83 -9.25 4.66
N ASP A 61 -5.92 -8.48 4.69
CA ASP A 61 -6.41 -7.75 3.53
C ASP A 61 -5.42 -6.66 3.08
N ILE A 62 -4.83 -5.90 4.01
CA ILE A 62 -3.76 -4.92 3.71
C ILE A 62 -2.57 -5.59 3.03
N THR A 63 -2.12 -6.72 3.57
CA THR A 63 -0.98 -7.48 3.03
C THR A 63 -1.29 -7.98 1.63
N HIS A 64 -2.49 -8.51 1.41
CA HIS A 64 -2.89 -9.09 0.14
C HIS A 64 -2.99 -8.02 -0.95
N VAL A 65 -3.59 -6.87 -0.64
CA VAL A 65 -3.70 -5.75 -1.58
C VAL A 65 -2.31 -5.23 -1.96
N ALA A 66 -1.44 -4.99 -0.98
CA ALA A 66 -0.07 -4.54 -1.24
C ALA A 66 0.72 -5.56 -2.08
N ALA A 67 0.63 -6.85 -1.74
CA ALA A 67 1.30 -7.92 -2.49
C ALA A 67 0.78 -8.06 -3.93
N TYR A 68 -0.53 -7.91 -4.14
CA TYR A 68 -1.15 -8.00 -5.46
C TYR A 68 -0.66 -6.89 -6.40
N PHE A 69 -0.64 -5.63 -5.95
CA PHE A 69 -0.06 -4.54 -6.74
C PHE A 69 1.42 -4.75 -7.02
N ASN A 70 2.17 -5.22 -6.04
CA ASN A 70 3.57 -5.57 -6.21
C ASN A 70 3.79 -6.69 -7.25
N PHE A 71 2.87 -7.64 -7.37
CA PHE A 71 2.93 -8.67 -8.41
C PHE A 71 2.64 -8.08 -9.80
N ILE A 72 1.52 -7.36 -9.95
CA ILE A 72 1.13 -6.79 -11.25
C ILE A 72 2.14 -5.77 -11.75
N ASN A 73 2.67 -4.90 -10.88
CA ASN A 73 3.69 -3.94 -11.26
C ASN A 73 4.92 -4.65 -11.87
N ARG A 74 5.37 -5.75 -11.25
CA ARG A 74 6.50 -6.53 -11.79
C ARG A 74 6.19 -7.22 -13.11
N VAL A 75 4.96 -7.69 -13.31
CA VAL A 75 4.53 -8.27 -14.59
C VAL A 75 4.52 -7.19 -15.67
N ALA A 76 3.94 -6.02 -15.37
CA ALA A 76 3.89 -4.89 -16.29
C ALA A 76 5.31 -4.42 -16.67
N ASP A 77 6.15 -4.17 -15.69
CA ASP A 77 7.54 -3.73 -15.89
C ASP A 77 8.35 -4.79 -16.66
N GLY A 78 8.18 -6.07 -16.34
CA GLY A 78 8.87 -7.16 -17.01
C GLY A 78 8.46 -7.36 -18.47
N LEU A 79 7.25 -6.93 -18.84
CA LEU A 79 6.72 -6.98 -20.21
C LEU A 79 6.82 -5.64 -20.95
N GLY A 80 7.24 -4.57 -20.27
CA GLY A 80 7.29 -3.21 -20.85
C GLY A 80 5.92 -2.58 -21.09
N LEU A 81 4.89 -2.97 -20.33
CA LEU A 81 3.54 -2.43 -20.46
C LEU A 81 3.44 -1.02 -19.86
N THR A 82 2.67 -0.16 -20.51
CA THR A 82 2.31 1.17 -20.00
C THR A 82 1.06 1.11 -19.11
N GLU A 83 0.83 2.13 -18.28
CA GLU A 83 -0.36 2.22 -17.40
C GLU A 83 -1.69 2.01 -18.16
N LYS A 84 -1.77 2.48 -19.41
CA LYS A 84 -2.95 2.33 -20.26
C LYS A 84 -3.20 0.87 -20.67
N GLU A 85 -2.18 0.04 -20.71
CA GLU A 85 -2.30 -1.36 -21.14
C GLU A 85 -2.64 -2.28 -19.95
N VAL A 86 -2.17 -1.93 -18.74
CA VAL A 86 -2.45 -2.70 -17.51
C VAL A 86 -3.90 -2.52 -17.04
N LEU A 87 -4.49 -1.33 -17.21
CA LEU A 87 -5.83 -1.02 -16.71
C LEU A 87 -6.97 -1.37 -17.67
N ASN A 88 -6.66 -1.73 -18.92
CA ASN A 88 -7.64 -2.04 -19.97
C ASN A 88 -7.67 -3.52 -20.38
N GLY A 89 -6.90 -4.38 -19.69
CA GLY A 89 -6.81 -5.82 -19.93
C GLY A 89 -7.77 -6.65 -19.08
#